data_AF-A0AAW0XEN1-F1
#
_entry.id   AF-A0AAW0XEN1-F1
#
_cell.length_a   1.000
_cell.length_b   1.000
_cell.length_c   1.000
_cell.angle_alpha   90.00
_cell.angle_beta   90.00
_cell.angle_gamma   90.00
#
_symmetry.space_group_name_H-M   'P 1'
#
loop_
_entity.id
_entity.type
_entity.pdbx_description
1 polymer ?
#
loop_
_entity_poly.entity_id
_entity_poly.type
_entity_poly.pdbx_seq_one_letter_code
_entity_poly.pdbx_strand_id
1 'polypeptide(L)'
;MCEKAASSGTLVFFVNGKKVEDANVDPEYTLLTYLRNKLRLCGTKLGCAEGGCGACTVMLSQYDRVKDKVKHFSVNACLAPVASVHGLAVTTVEGIGSTTTGLHAVQDRISRAHGSQCGFCTPGIVMSMYTLLRNNPKPSMADLDEYFTGNLCRCTGYRPILEGFRGLTTDAAAGCGKTDCCKLRGSQSCNEVVDEKVNDVTNSVNGETTEACNLLYDEMQFQPYDPSQEIIFPPELKIRDDLDKQYLEVRGPRVIFYRPVSLSQLLELKNLYPDAKIIVGNTEVGVEVKFKNQVYPVLINPTKVEELTSVQVKETGIVFGASVTLTTLEDTLHTEVNIKPEYQTRVFSAILEMLRWFAGKQIRNTAAIGGNIMTGSPISDLNPLLMAAGSILTLHSQEAHGKW
;
A
#
# COMPACT_ATOMS: atom_id res chain seq x y z
N MET A 1 -31.43 -4.49 -32.38
CA MET A 1 -30.31 -5.45 -32.44
C MET A 1 -29.04 -4.64 -32.59
N CYS A 2 -28.40 -4.26 -31.48
CA CYS A 2 -27.05 -3.66 -31.54
C CYS A 2 -26.05 -4.79 -31.76
N GLU A 3 -25.18 -4.60 -32.74
CA GLU A 3 -24.06 -5.49 -33.03
C GLU A 3 -23.22 -5.69 -31.77
N LYS A 4 -23.10 -6.94 -31.33
CA LYS A 4 -22.21 -7.36 -30.26
C LYS A 4 -20.77 -7.14 -30.73
N ALA A 5 -20.20 -5.98 -30.43
CA ALA A 5 -18.74 -5.83 -30.40
C ALA A 5 -18.22 -6.80 -29.33
N ALA A 6 -17.45 -7.79 -29.74
CA ALA A 6 -16.87 -8.78 -28.85
C ALA A 6 -15.79 -8.13 -27.96
N SER A 7 -16.16 -7.54 -26.82
CA SER A 7 -15.20 -7.08 -25.83
C SER A 7 -14.92 -8.17 -24.80
N SER A 8 -14.32 -9.28 -25.23
CA SER A 8 -13.58 -10.17 -24.32
C SER A 8 -12.27 -9.47 -23.99
N GLY A 9 -12.24 -8.73 -22.87
CA GLY A 9 -11.09 -7.95 -22.48
C GLY A 9 -9.97 -8.86 -21.96
N THR A 10 -8.98 -9.16 -22.80
CA THR A 10 -7.75 -9.83 -22.33
C THR A 10 -7.15 -9.00 -21.20
N LEU A 11 -6.92 -9.62 -20.05
CA LEU A 11 -6.27 -8.96 -18.92
C LEU A 11 -4.79 -8.80 -19.23
N VAL A 12 -4.29 -7.55 -19.24
CA VAL A 12 -2.89 -7.24 -19.51
C VAL A 12 -2.30 -6.45 -18.35
N PHE A 13 -1.20 -6.93 -17.78
CA PHE A 13 -0.46 -6.27 -16.70
C PHE A 13 0.97 -6.81 -16.62
N PHE A 14 1.78 -6.29 -15.71
CA PHE A 14 3.16 -6.76 -15.51
C PHE A 14 3.34 -7.33 -14.11
N VAL A 15 4.17 -8.36 -13.97
CA VAL A 15 4.62 -8.90 -12.68
C VAL A 15 6.13 -9.05 -12.71
N ASN A 16 6.82 -8.35 -11.80
CA ASN A 16 8.29 -8.38 -11.69
C ASN A 16 8.98 -8.13 -13.04
N GLY A 17 8.50 -7.11 -13.78
CA GLY A 17 9.01 -6.74 -15.10
C GLY A 17 8.55 -7.63 -16.27
N LYS A 18 7.90 -8.76 -16.01
CA LYS A 18 7.39 -9.67 -17.07
C LYS A 18 5.94 -9.36 -17.41
N LYS A 19 5.63 -9.25 -18.69
CA LYS A 19 4.27 -9.05 -19.19
C LYS A 19 3.42 -10.30 -18.95
N VAL A 20 2.18 -10.08 -18.53
CA VAL A 20 1.16 -11.10 -18.35
C VAL A 20 -0.05 -10.72 -19.20
N GLU A 21 -0.47 -11.65 -20.06
CA GLU A 21 -1.68 -11.54 -20.87
C GLU A 21 -2.56 -12.76 -20.60
N ASP A 22 -3.81 -12.53 -20.19
CA ASP A 22 -4.76 -13.59 -19.84
C ASP A 22 -6.16 -13.31 -20.38
N ALA A 23 -6.55 -14.03 -21.41
CA ALA A 23 -7.86 -13.93 -22.03
C ALA A 23 -8.97 -14.68 -21.25
N ASN A 24 -8.60 -15.58 -20.34
CA ASN A 24 -9.53 -16.47 -19.63
C ASN A 24 -9.44 -16.29 -18.12
N VAL A 25 -9.12 -15.07 -17.66
CA VAL A 25 -9.00 -14.79 -16.23
C VAL A 25 -10.37 -14.85 -15.56
N ASP A 26 -10.46 -15.51 -14.41
CA ASP A 26 -11.66 -15.50 -13.57
C ASP A 26 -11.70 -14.19 -12.75
N PRO A 27 -12.75 -13.35 -12.88
CA PRO A 27 -12.88 -12.12 -12.11
C PRO A 27 -13.01 -12.34 -10.60
N GLU A 28 -13.30 -13.56 -10.14
CA GLU A 28 -13.29 -13.91 -8.72
C GLU A 28 -11.88 -14.10 -8.15
N TYR A 29 -10.86 -14.23 -9.01
CA TYR A 29 -9.49 -14.36 -8.54
C TYR A 29 -9.01 -13.06 -7.89
N THR A 30 -8.50 -13.21 -6.67
CA THR A 30 -7.67 -12.19 -6.05
C THR A 30 -6.29 -12.21 -6.69
N LEU A 31 -5.58 -11.09 -6.63
CA LEU A 31 -4.19 -11.00 -7.08
C LEU A 31 -3.32 -12.02 -6.34
N LEU A 32 -3.56 -12.25 -5.05
CA LEU A 32 -2.85 -13.26 -4.26
C LEU A 32 -3.04 -14.67 -4.81
N THR A 33 -4.29 -15.05 -5.12
CA THR A 33 -4.61 -16.35 -5.74
C THR A 33 -3.89 -16.48 -7.08
N TYR A 34 -3.92 -15.44 -7.90
CA TYR A 34 -3.30 -15.44 -9.22
C TYR A 34 -1.76 -15.59 -9.14
N LEU A 35 -1.10 -14.79 -8.30
CA LEU A 35 0.35 -14.85 -8.08
C LEU A 35 0.81 -16.24 -7.65
N ARG A 36 0.12 -16.84 -6.67
CA ARG A 36 0.54 -18.11 -6.07
C ARG A 36 0.16 -19.33 -6.92
N ASN A 37 -1.06 -19.38 -7.42
CA ASN A 37 -1.59 -20.58 -8.05
C ASN A 37 -1.29 -20.62 -9.56
N LYS A 38 -1.36 -19.46 -10.23
CA LYS A 38 -1.14 -19.37 -11.67
C LYS A 38 0.32 -19.07 -12.01
N LEU A 39 0.91 -18.04 -11.38
CA LEU A 39 2.30 -17.63 -11.67
C LEU A 39 3.35 -18.36 -10.81
N ARG A 40 2.93 -19.13 -9.81
CA ARG A 40 3.81 -19.87 -8.88
C ARG A 40 4.80 -18.98 -8.10
N LEU A 41 4.46 -17.70 -7.93
CA LEU A 41 5.18 -16.74 -7.08
C LEU A 41 4.64 -16.84 -5.65
N CYS A 42 5.21 -17.76 -4.88
CA CYS A 42 4.72 -18.16 -3.57
C CYS A 42 5.30 -17.35 -2.40
N GLY A 43 6.14 -16.35 -2.66
CA GLY A 43 6.73 -15.44 -1.68
C GLY A 43 5.66 -14.58 -0.99
N THR A 44 4.70 -14.05 -1.74
CA THR A 44 3.52 -13.38 -1.16
C THR A 44 2.62 -14.39 -0.45
N LYS A 45 2.25 -14.13 0.82
CA LYS A 45 1.60 -15.13 1.70
C LYS A 45 0.14 -14.81 2.01
N LEU A 46 -0.66 -15.84 2.22
CA LEU A 46 -2.01 -15.73 2.79
C LEU A 46 -1.92 -15.84 4.31
N GLY A 47 -2.29 -14.77 5.03
CA GLY A 47 -2.38 -14.76 6.50
C GLY A 47 -3.83 -14.74 6.99
N CYS A 48 -4.52 -13.61 6.83
CA CYS A 48 -5.89 -13.41 7.32
C CYS A 48 -6.99 -13.30 6.23
N ALA A 49 -6.65 -12.96 4.98
CA ALA A 49 -7.58 -12.71 3.87
C ALA A 49 -8.50 -11.47 3.99
N GLU A 50 -8.37 -10.67 5.04
CA GLU A 50 -9.19 -9.47 5.29
C GLU A 50 -8.38 -8.16 5.35
N GLY A 51 -7.10 -8.20 4.96
CA GLY A 51 -6.24 -7.02 4.89
C GLY A 51 -5.55 -6.59 6.19
N GLY A 52 -5.92 -7.16 7.35
CA GLY A 52 -5.36 -6.74 8.65
C GLY A 52 -3.93 -7.17 8.96
N CYS A 53 -3.36 -8.20 8.31
CA CYS A 53 -2.03 -8.73 8.69
C CYS A 53 -0.86 -8.28 7.81
N GLY A 54 -1.11 -7.77 6.61
CA GLY A 54 -0.05 -7.33 5.69
C GLY A 54 0.86 -8.42 5.11
N ALA A 55 0.69 -9.71 5.44
CA ALA A 55 1.54 -10.79 4.92
C ALA A 55 1.46 -10.96 3.37
N CYS A 56 0.38 -10.46 2.78
CA CYS A 56 0.14 -10.44 1.34
C CYS A 56 0.51 -9.11 0.66
N THR A 57 1.29 -8.24 1.31
CA THR A 57 1.65 -6.93 0.76
C THR A 57 2.47 -7.10 -0.52
N VAL A 58 2.07 -6.39 -1.57
CA VAL A 58 2.80 -6.20 -2.83
C VAL A 58 2.77 -4.73 -3.22
N MET A 59 3.68 -4.31 -4.09
CA MET A 59 3.69 -2.96 -4.63
C MET A 59 2.98 -2.94 -5.99
N LEU A 60 2.04 -2.02 -6.17
CA LEU A 60 1.51 -1.65 -7.47
C LEU A 60 2.16 -0.36 -7.95
N SER A 61 2.43 -0.31 -9.26
CA SER A 61 2.93 0.87 -9.94
C SER A 61 2.04 1.20 -11.12
N GLN A 62 1.77 2.49 -11.30
CA GLN A 62 1.01 3.01 -12.42
C GLN A 62 1.64 4.30 -12.94
N TYR A 63 1.43 4.62 -14.21
CA TYR A 63 1.86 5.89 -14.77
C TYR A 63 0.79 6.96 -14.56
N ASP A 64 1.09 8.00 -13.80
CA ASP A 64 0.27 9.19 -13.69
C ASP A 64 0.55 10.08 -14.89
N ARG A 65 -0.37 10.07 -15.87
CA ARG A 65 -0.28 10.81 -17.12
C ARG A 65 -0.32 12.33 -16.92
N VAL A 66 -1.03 12.79 -15.89
CA VAL A 66 -1.19 14.23 -15.62
C VAL A 66 0.09 14.78 -14.98
N LYS A 67 0.69 14.02 -14.07
CA LYS A 67 1.92 14.41 -13.36
C LYS A 67 3.21 13.95 -14.04
N ASP A 68 3.11 13.28 -15.18
CA ASP A 68 4.21 12.67 -15.94
C ASP A 68 5.17 11.85 -15.06
N LYS A 69 4.62 11.06 -14.14
CA LYS A 69 5.41 10.32 -13.14
C LYS A 69 4.85 8.94 -12.83
N VAL A 70 5.72 8.04 -12.41
CA VAL A 70 5.30 6.74 -11.88
C VAL A 70 4.84 6.92 -10.44
N LYS A 71 3.64 6.42 -10.12
CA LYS A 71 3.13 6.35 -8.74
C LYS A 71 3.31 4.92 -8.23
N HIS A 72 3.96 4.77 -7.08
CA HIS A 72 4.13 3.49 -6.38
C HIS A 72 3.29 3.46 -5.10
N PHE A 73 2.59 2.37 -4.85
CA PHE A 73 1.79 2.21 -3.63
C PHE A 73 1.64 0.74 -3.26
N SER A 74 1.55 0.47 -1.96
CA SER A 74 1.43 -0.88 -1.41
C SER A 74 -0.03 -1.27 -1.31
N VAL A 75 -0.35 -2.54 -1.55
CA VAL A 75 -1.72 -3.08 -1.44
C VAL A 75 -1.71 -4.47 -0.82
N ASN A 76 -2.85 -4.87 -0.25
CA ASN A 76 -3.08 -6.25 0.17
C ASN A 76 -3.55 -7.10 -1.02
N ALA A 77 -2.70 -7.99 -1.51
CA ALA A 77 -3.03 -8.82 -2.68
C ALA A 77 -4.24 -9.76 -2.44
N CYS A 78 -4.58 -10.06 -1.17
CA CYS A 78 -5.75 -10.90 -0.86
C CYS A 78 -7.09 -10.20 -1.10
N LEU A 79 -7.11 -8.87 -1.17
CA LEU A 79 -8.34 -8.09 -1.40
C LEU A 79 -8.39 -7.49 -2.80
N ALA A 80 -7.25 -7.30 -3.47
CA ALA A 80 -7.21 -6.78 -4.83
C ALA A 80 -7.78 -7.81 -5.83
N PRO A 81 -8.90 -7.51 -6.52
CA PRO A 81 -9.36 -8.35 -7.63
C PRO A 81 -8.31 -8.33 -8.74
N VAL A 82 -8.02 -9.47 -9.36
CA VAL A 82 -6.99 -9.52 -10.41
C VAL A 82 -7.37 -8.67 -11.63
N ALA A 83 -8.67 -8.50 -11.90
CA ALA A 83 -9.15 -7.63 -12.96
C ALA A 83 -8.83 -6.14 -12.71
N SER A 84 -8.63 -5.71 -11.46
CA SER A 84 -8.31 -4.31 -11.14
C SER A 84 -6.86 -3.94 -11.43
N VAL A 85 -5.97 -4.93 -11.65
CA VAL A 85 -4.56 -4.66 -12.00
C VAL A 85 -4.30 -4.52 -13.49
N HIS A 86 -5.35 -4.51 -14.32
CA HIS A 86 -5.24 -4.28 -15.75
C HIS A 86 -4.56 -2.92 -16.04
N GLY A 87 -3.44 -2.95 -16.78
CA GLY A 87 -2.61 -1.79 -17.10
C GLY A 87 -1.61 -1.40 -16.00
N LEU A 88 -1.48 -2.18 -14.93
CA LEU A 88 -0.57 -1.89 -13.82
C LEU A 88 0.68 -2.78 -13.84
N ALA A 89 1.69 -2.39 -13.05
CA ALA A 89 2.85 -3.23 -12.77
C ALA A 89 2.87 -3.66 -11.30
N VAL A 90 2.87 -4.98 -11.07
CA VAL A 90 2.96 -5.63 -9.76
C VAL A 90 4.42 -5.97 -9.48
N THR A 91 4.90 -5.63 -8.29
CA THR A 91 6.19 -6.10 -7.77
C THR A 91 5.97 -6.92 -6.50
N THR A 92 6.50 -8.13 -6.47
CA THR A 92 6.48 -9.05 -5.32
C THR A 92 7.85 -9.14 -4.67
N VAL A 93 7.95 -9.88 -3.55
CA VAL A 93 9.22 -10.06 -2.83
C VAL A 93 10.30 -10.71 -3.71
N GLU A 94 9.92 -11.59 -4.63
CA GLU A 94 10.83 -12.22 -5.60
C GLU A 94 11.30 -11.24 -6.68
N GLY A 95 10.56 -10.15 -6.92
CA GLY A 95 10.89 -9.17 -7.95
C GLY A 95 12.07 -8.28 -7.57
N ILE A 96 12.22 -7.96 -6.29
CA ILE A 96 13.24 -7.01 -5.81
C ILE A 96 14.62 -7.65 -5.60
N GLY A 97 14.68 -8.98 -5.48
CA GLY A 97 15.91 -9.69 -5.18
C GLY A 97 15.65 -11.13 -4.73
N SER A 98 16.68 -11.96 -4.82
CA SER A 98 16.63 -13.37 -4.45
C SER A 98 18.02 -13.88 -4.05
N THR A 99 18.10 -15.07 -3.45
CA THR A 99 19.40 -15.68 -3.11
C THR A 99 20.25 -16.06 -4.33
N THR A 100 19.66 -16.12 -5.53
CA THR A 100 20.39 -16.45 -6.77
C THR A 100 20.83 -15.22 -7.55
N THR A 101 20.10 -14.11 -7.44
CA THR A 101 20.37 -12.86 -8.17
C THR A 101 21.00 -11.77 -7.30
N GLY A 102 21.09 -11.99 -5.99
CA GLY A 102 21.45 -10.97 -5.00
C GLY A 102 20.23 -10.47 -4.24
N LEU A 103 20.40 -10.29 -2.93
CA LEU A 103 19.37 -9.75 -2.05
C LEU A 103 19.30 -8.23 -2.21
N HIS A 104 18.08 -7.69 -2.18
CA HIS A 104 17.89 -6.26 -2.04
C HIS A 104 18.38 -5.77 -0.66
N ALA A 105 18.82 -4.52 -0.52
CA ALA A 105 19.26 -3.95 0.76
C ALA A 105 18.23 -4.13 1.89
N VAL A 106 16.93 -4.06 1.56
CA VAL A 106 15.83 -4.33 2.51
C VAL A 106 15.80 -5.79 2.95
N GLN A 107 15.99 -6.74 2.03
CA GLN A 107 16.02 -8.18 2.35
C GLN A 107 17.26 -8.55 3.17
N ASP A 108 18.42 -8.00 2.81
CA ASP A 108 19.70 -8.22 3.51
C ASP A 108 19.63 -7.74 4.96
N ARG A 109 19.17 -6.50 5.18
CA ARG A 109 19.08 -5.88 6.51
C ARG A 109 18.13 -6.60 7.44
N ILE A 110 16.91 -6.90 7.01
CA ILE A 110 15.93 -7.60 7.88
C ILE A 110 16.41 -9.00 8.26
N SER A 111 17.16 -9.67 7.37
CA SER A 111 17.73 -10.99 7.65
C SER A 111 18.87 -10.89 8.66
N ARG A 112 19.85 -10.02 8.41
CA ARG A 112 21.05 -9.89 9.24
C ARG A 112 20.78 -9.26 10.62
N ALA A 113 19.76 -8.40 10.72
CA ALA A 113 19.35 -7.78 11.97
C ALA A 113 18.47 -8.69 12.86
N HIS A 114 18.35 -9.98 12.53
CA HIS A 114 17.48 -10.94 13.23
C HIS A 114 16.00 -10.52 13.23
N GLY A 115 15.59 -9.76 12.19
CA GLY A 115 14.22 -9.29 11.96
C GLY A 115 13.28 -10.36 11.41
N SER A 116 13.76 -11.60 11.25
CA SER A 116 12.97 -12.74 10.79
C SER A 116 13.22 -13.95 11.68
N GLN A 117 12.14 -14.54 12.21
CA GLN A 117 12.16 -15.80 12.96
C GLN A 117 11.45 -16.91 12.17
N CYS A 118 10.11 -16.99 12.23
CA CYS A 118 9.36 -17.97 11.45
C CYS A 118 9.32 -17.66 9.93
N GLY A 119 9.72 -16.44 9.54
CA GLY A 119 9.78 -15.99 8.14
C GLY A 119 8.45 -15.65 7.46
N PHE A 120 7.30 -15.99 8.04
CA PHE A 120 6.02 -15.91 7.32
C PHE A 120 5.56 -14.48 7.01
N CYS A 121 5.76 -13.53 7.94
CA CYS A 121 5.41 -12.12 7.76
C CYS A 121 6.47 -11.32 6.98
N THR A 122 7.69 -11.85 6.88
CA THR A 122 8.85 -11.15 6.33
C THR A 122 8.63 -10.62 4.91
N PRO A 123 8.04 -11.38 3.96
CA PRO A 123 7.73 -10.84 2.62
C PRO A 123 6.85 -9.59 2.65
N GLY A 124 5.81 -9.58 3.49
CA GLY A 124 4.91 -8.44 3.60
C GLY A 124 5.59 -7.20 4.17
N ILE A 125 6.43 -7.37 5.20
CA ILE A 125 7.21 -6.29 5.81
C ILE A 125 8.24 -5.74 4.83
N VAL A 126 8.96 -6.63 4.12
CA VAL A 126 9.92 -6.27 3.08
C VAL A 126 9.24 -5.42 2.01
N MET A 127 8.07 -5.83 1.52
CA MET A 127 7.37 -5.07 0.48
C MET A 127 6.82 -3.71 0.97
N SER A 128 6.43 -3.61 2.25
CA SER A 128 6.06 -2.31 2.85
C SER A 128 7.27 -1.37 2.91
N MET A 129 8.42 -1.84 3.42
CA MET A 129 9.64 -1.05 3.49
C MET A 129 10.16 -0.67 2.10
N TYR A 130 10.14 -1.61 1.17
CA TYR A 130 10.51 -1.39 -0.22
C TYR A 130 9.66 -0.29 -0.86
N THR A 131 8.33 -0.36 -0.70
CA THR A 131 7.44 0.67 -1.25
C THR A 131 7.69 2.04 -0.63
N LEU A 132 7.98 2.10 0.68
CA LEU A 132 8.37 3.35 1.34
C LEU A 132 9.62 3.95 0.70
N LEU A 133 10.69 3.17 0.53
CA LEU A 133 11.93 3.64 -0.10
C LEU A 133 11.76 4.10 -1.55
N ARG A 134 10.83 3.48 -2.29
CA ARG A 134 10.48 3.86 -3.67
C ARG A 134 9.78 5.21 -3.75
N ASN A 135 9.11 5.64 -2.67
CA ASN A 135 8.43 6.93 -2.59
C ASN A 135 9.27 8.00 -1.86
N ASN A 136 10.08 7.59 -0.89
CA ASN A 136 11.00 8.42 -0.13
C ASN A 136 12.31 7.65 0.10
N PRO A 137 13.37 7.89 -0.70
CA PRO A 137 14.64 7.15 -0.61
C PRO A 137 15.39 7.28 0.72
N LYS A 138 15.03 8.28 1.55
CA LYS A 138 15.61 8.49 2.88
C LYS A 138 14.49 8.89 3.86
N PRO A 139 13.64 7.94 4.27
CA PRO A 139 12.49 8.20 5.13
C PRO A 139 12.88 8.49 6.57
N SER A 140 11.96 9.00 7.37
CA SER A 140 12.10 9.07 8.83
C SER A 140 11.62 7.79 9.50
N MET A 141 11.94 7.60 10.78
CA MET A 141 11.35 6.52 11.59
C MET A 141 9.82 6.64 11.68
N ALA A 142 9.27 7.86 11.66
CA ALA A 142 7.82 8.06 11.69
C ALA A 142 7.14 7.56 10.40
N ASP A 143 7.76 7.78 9.24
CA ASP A 143 7.27 7.23 7.96
C ASP A 143 7.28 5.70 7.98
N LEU A 144 8.33 5.13 8.56
CA LEU A 144 8.49 3.68 8.71
C LEU A 144 7.41 3.08 9.62
N ASP A 145 7.15 3.70 10.76
CA ASP A 145 6.06 3.29 11.67
C ASP A 145 4.71 3.34 10.95
N GLU A 146 4.44 4.39 10.18
CA GLU A 146 3.19 4.53 9.42
C GLU A 146 3.04 3.39 8.40
N TYR A 147 4.08 3.06 7.63
CA TYR A 147 4.04 2.01 6.62
C TYR A 147 3.90 0.59 7.21
N PHE A 148 4.23 0.40 8.49
CA PHE A 148 4.12 -0.89 9.18
C PHE A 148 2.85 -1.05 10.02
N THR A 149 2.02 -0.02 10.17
CA THR A 149 0.70 -0.13 10.82
C THR A 149 -0.18 -1.28 10.30
N GLY A 150 0.00 -1.66 9.03
CA GLY A 150 -0.71 -2.77 8.39
C GLY A 150 0.01 -4.12 8.38
N ASN A 151 1.15 -4.27 9.05
CA ASN A 151 1.97 -5.49 9.02
C ASN A 151 2.07 -6.13 10.42
N LEU A 152 1.56 -7.36 10.55
CA LEU A 152 1.59 -8.08 11.81
C LEU A 152 2.72 -9.12 11.87
N CYS A 153 3.48 -9.08 12.98
CA CYS A 153 4.45 -10.11 13.33
C CYS A 153 4.21 -10.61 14.76
N ARG A 154 4.12 -11.94 14.92
CA ARG A 154 3.88 -12.57 16.23
C ARG A 154 5.15 -13.01 16.95
N CYS A 155 6.28 -13.09 16.24
CA CYS A 155 7.49 -13.74 16.75
C CYS A 155 8.55 -12.75 17.24
N THR A 156 8.79 -11.67 16.48
CA THR A 156 9.99 -10.83 16.67
C THR A 156 9.83 -9.73 17.72
N GLY A 157 8.60 -9.43 18.14
CA GLY A 157 8.32 -8.25 18.97
C GLY A 157 8.65 -6.92 18.28
N TYR A 158 8.76 -6.90 16.94
CA TYR A 158 9.09 -5.77 16.06
C TYR A 158 10.47 -5.12 16.22
N ARG A 159 11.01 -5.05 17.44
CA ARG A 159 12.30 -4.42 17.74
C ARG A 159 13.41 -4.72 16.71
N PRO A 160 13.76 -5.98 16.37
CA PRO A 160 14.82 -6.25 15.38
C PRO A 160 14.48 -5.79 13.94
N ILE A 161 13.19 -5.72 13.59
CA ILE A 161 12.75 -5.24 12.27
C ILE A 161 13.00 -3.72 12.17
N LEU A 162 12.56 -2.97 13.19
CA LEU A 162 12.71 -1.52 13.23
C LEU A 162 14.20 -1.13 13.30
N GLU A 163 14.98 -1.81 14.13
CA GLU A 163 16.43 -1.57 14.24
C GLU A 163 17.17 -1.88 12.94
N GLY A 164 16.87 -3.01 12.28
CA GLY A 164 17.52 -3.36 11.02
C GLY A 164 17.28 -2.35 9.89
N PHE A 165 16.11 -1.71 9.89
CA PHE A 165 15.78 -0.67 8.91
C PHE A 165 16.18 0.74 9.34
N ARG A 166 16.51 0.98 10.61
CA ARG A 166 16.92 2.29 11.11
C ARG A 166 18.07 2.88 10.30
N GLY A 167 19.04 2.06 9.88
CA GLY A 167 20.15 2.50 9.04
C GLY A 167 19.76 2.99 7.64
N LEU A 168 18.49 2.89 7.24
CA LEU A 168 17.95 3.44 5.98
C LEU A 168 17.22 4.77 6.20
N THR A 169 17.03 5.21 7.45
CA THR A 169 16.26 6.41 7.77
C THR A 169 17.13 7.63 8.02
N THR A 170 16.53 8.82 8.06
CA THR A 170 17.19 10.07 8.48
C THR A 170 17.73 9.98 9.92
N ASP A 171 17.08 9.18 10.76
CA ASP A 171 17.40 8.98 12.18
C ASP A 171 18.65 8.11 12.41
N ALA A 172 19.24 7.55 11.35
CA ALA A 172 20.54 6.88 11.38
C ALA A 172 21.68 7.87 11.68
N ALA A 173 21.62 9.08 11.09
CA ALA A 173 22.62 10.13 11.27
C ALA A 173 22.45 10.90 12.60
N ALA A 174 21.22 10.86 13.16
CA ALA A 174 20.97 11.25 14.53
C ALA A 174 21.47 10.14 15.46
N GLY A 175 22.80 10.00 15.56
CA GLY A 175 23.42 9.26 16.64
C GLY A 175 22.77 9.66 17.95
N CYS A 176 22.53 8.68 18.83
CA CYS A 176 21.88 8.76 20.15
C CYS A 176 21.92 10.16 20.82
N GLY A 177 21.10 11.10 20.33
CA GLY A 177 21.22 12.54 20.66
C GLY A 177 20.24 12.99 21.73
N LYS A 178 19.45 12.06 22.28
CA LYS A 178 18.69 12.28 23.50
C LYS A 178 19.50 11.73 24.66
N THR A 179 19.84 12.61 25.57
CA THR A 179 20.53 12.42 26.85
C THR A 179 19.95 11.33 27.77
N ASP A 180 18.83 10.70 27.41
CA ASP A 180 18.19 9.63 28.18
C ASP A 180 18.22 8.24 27.50
N CYS A 181 18.69 8.12 26.27
CA CYS A 181 18.80 6.80 25.61
C CYS A 181 20.09 6.05 26.02
N CYS A 182 21.05 6.77 26.62
CA CYS A 182 22.24 6.20 27.25
C CYS A 182 21.98 5.62 28.66
N LYS A 183 20.74 5.56 29.17
CA LYS A 183 20.49 4.80 30.41
C LYS A 183 20.56 3.27 30.24
N LEU A 184 20.75 2.80 29.00
CA LEU A 184 21.11 1.41 28.68
C LEU A 184 22.58 1.25 28.21
N ARG A 185 23.35 2.34 28.14
CA ARG A 185 24.79 2.31 27.89
C ARG A 185 25.51 2.96 29.06
N GLY A 186 26.05 2.12 29.95
CA GLY A 186 27.03 2.55 30.94
C GLY A 186 28.19 3.25 30.26
N SER A 187 28.20 4.58 30.40
CA SER A 187 29.32 5.53 30.43
C SER A 187 30.49 5.41 29.43
N GLN A 188 30.86 6.60 28.94
CA GLN A 188 32.14 7.02 28.36
C GLN A 188 32.32 6.88 26.84
N SER A 189 32.01 8.00 26.16
CA SER A 189 32.94 8.72 25.28
C SER A 189 34.14 7.90 24.78
N CYS A 190 33.98 7.22 23.65
CA CYS A 190 35.12 6.76 22.86
C CYS A 190 35.75 7.97 22.16
N ASN A 191 36.59 8.71 22.87
CA ASN A 191 37.67 9.46 22.24
C ASN A 191 38.85 8.51 22.07
N GLU A 192 39.37 8.53 20.86
CA GLU A 192 40.51 7.80 20.35
C GLU A 192 41.71 7.82 21.32
N VAL A 193 42.30 6.65 21.57
CA VAL A 193 43.75 6.53 21.71
C VAL A 193 44.15 5.27 20.95
N VAL A 194 44.82 5.49 19.82
CA VAL A 194 45.61 4.48 19.13
C VAL A 194 46.79 4.18 20.03
N ASP A 195 46.98 2.94 20.46
CA ASP A 195 48.29 2.52 20.92
C ASP A 195 48.63 1.13 20.40
N GLU A 196 49.81 1.07 19.78
CA GLU A 196 50.37 -0.12 19.18
C GLU A 196 50.86 -1.09 20.26
N LYS A 197 50.68 -2.37 19.97
CA LYS A 197 51.26 -3.56 20.63
C LYS A 197 50.50 -4.13 21.81
N VAL A 198 50.59 -5.46 21.80
CA VAL A 198 50.41 -6.43 22.88
C VAL A 198 49.10 -7.20 22.83
N ASN A 199 49.29 -8.46 22.41
CA ASN A 199 48.43 -9.61 22.55
C ASN A 199 47.78 -9.70 23.94
N ASP A 200 46.53 -10.14 23.94
CA ASP A 200 45.88 -10.90 25.00
C ASP A 200 45.88 -10.26 26.40
N VAL A 201 44.77 -9.59 26.76
CA VAL A 201 44.50 -9.28 28.17
C VAL A 201 43.00 -9.36 28.48
N THR A 202 42.62 -10.43 29.17
CA THR A 202 41.53 -10.42 30.15
C THR A 202 41.80 -9.32 31.18
N ASN A 203 41.02 -8.24 31.20
CA ASN A 203 41.12 -7.22 32.25
C ASN A 203 39.97 -7.35 33.23
N SER A 204 40.29 -7.94 34.38
CA SER A 204 39.51 -7.87 35.61
C SER A 204 40.07 -6.73 36.45
N VAL A 205 39.31 -5.65 36.65
CA VAL A 205 39.53 -4.70 37.76
C VAL A 205 38.16 -4.30 38.29
N ASN A 206 37.93 -4.59 39.58
CA ASN A 206 36.73 -4.30 40.38
C ASN A 206 35.44 -5.05 40.04
N GLY A 207 35.42 -6.36 40.29
CA GLY A 207 34.25 -7.07 40.87
C GLY A 207 32.92 -7.12 40.11
N GLU A 208 32.77 -6.45 38.98
CA GLU A 208 31.65 -6.59 38.05
C GLU A 208 32.25 -6.64 36.65
N THR A 209 32.16 -7.81 36.02
CA THR A 209 32.42 -7.97 34.59
C THR A 209 31.51 -7.00 33.84
N THR A 210 32.05 -5.90 33.34
CA THR A 210 31.39 -5.13 32.29
C THR A 210 31.32 -6.04 31.07
N GLU A 211 30.18 -6.70 30.88
CA GLU A 211 29.88 -7.37 29.61
C GLU A 211 30.10 -6.33 28.51
N ALA A 212 31.14 -6.53 27.70
CA ALA A 212 31.25 -5.86 26.43
C ALA A 212 29.90 -6.03 25.74
N CYS A 213 29.25 -4.91 25.38
CA CYS A 213 27.99 -4.94 24.65
C CYS A 213 28.25 -5.58 23.29
N ASN A 214 28.15 -6.91 23.24
CA ASN A 214 28.30 -7.68 22.01
C ASN A 214 27.12 -7.31 21.12
N LEU A 215 27.40 -6.51 20.09
CA LEU A 215 26.41 -6.17 19.07
C LEU A 215 25.93 -7.48 18.40
N LEU A 216 24.63 -7.62 18.20
CA LEU A 216 24.03 -8.83 17.62
C LEU A 216 24.35 -9.00 16.12
N TYR A 217 24.78 -7.93 15.46
CA TYR A 217 25.18 -7.88 14.07
C TYR A 217 26.09 -6.66 13.83
N ASP A 218 26.85 -6.71 12.74
CA ASP A 218 27.70 -5.62 12.28
C ASP A 218 27.00 -4.85 11.16
N GLU A 219 26.66 -3.58 11.41
CA GLU A 219 25.99 -2.71 10.44
C GLU A 219 26.84 -2.40 9.20
N MET A 220 28.18 -2.50 9.32
CA MET A 220 29.08 -2.25 8.19
C MET A 220 28.98 -3.34 7.11
N GLN A 221 28.40 -4.50 7.44
CA GLN A 221 28.19 -5.61 6.51
C GLN A 221 26.89 -5.48 5.70
N PHE A 222 26.05 -4.50 6.01
CA PHE A 222 24.81 -4.29 5.26
C PHE A 222 25.09 -3.81 3.84
N GLN A 223 24.34 -4.34 2.89
CA GLN A 223 24.37 -3.78 1.54
C GLN A 223 23.89 -2.31 1.55
N PRO A 224 24.61 -1.41 0.85
CA PRO A 224 24.15 -0.05 0.66
C PRO A 224 22.88 -0.04 -0.19
N TYR A 225 21.99 0.90 0.09
CA TYR A 225 20.81 1.11 -0.74
C TYR A 225 21.13 2.09 -1.87
N ASP A 226 20.99 1.63 -3.12
CA ASP A 226 21.17 2.45 -4.33
C ASP A 226 19.82 2.57 -5.08
N PRO A 227 19.15 3.73 -5.00
CA PRO A 227 17.89 3.97 -5.69
C PRO A 227 17.97 3.87 -7.22
N SER A 228 19.16 3.97 -7.81
CA SER A 228 19.35 3.91 -9.27
C SER A 228 19.25 2.50 -9.85
N GLN A 229 19.45 1.47 -9.01
CA GLN A 229 19.41 0.07 -9.41
C GLN A 229 18.02 -0.56 -9.24
N GLU A 230 17.02 0.27 -8.98
CA GLU A 230 15.65 -0.17 -8.78
C GLU A 230 15.00 -0.69 -10.05
N ILE A 231 14.01 -1.57 -9.88
CA ILE A 231 13.25 -2.12 -11.02
C ILE A 231 12.61 -0.98 -11.80
N ILE A 232 12.98 -0.90 -13.09
CA ILE A 232 12.41 0.08 -14.01
C ILE A 232 10.92 -0.17 -14.21
N PHE A 233 10.15 0.91 -14.31
CA PHE A 233 8.75 0.81 -14.71
C PHE A 233 8.66 0.29 -16.16
N PRO A 234 7.79 -0.69 -16.47
CA PRO A 234 7.69 -1.26 -17.81
C PRO A 234 7.49 -0.16 -18.89
N PRO A 235 8.43 0.00 -19.84
CA PRO A 235 8.34 1.06 -20.84
C PRO A 235 7.08 0.98 -21.70
N GLU A 236 6.57 -0.24 -21.94
CA GLU A 236 5.29 -0.45 -22.65
C GLU A 236 4.14 0.29 -21.96
N LEU A 237 3.99 0.14 -20.64
CA LEU A 237 2.95 0.85 -19.87
C LEU A 237 3.20 2.36 -19.79
N LYS A 238 4.45 2.82 -19.95
CA LYS A 238 4.76 4.25 -20.01
C LYS A 238 4.39 4.86 -21.37
N ILE A 239 4.51 4.13 -22.47
CA ILE A 239 4.25 4.67 -23.80
C ILE A 239 2.77 4.54 -24.17
N ARG A 240 2.15 3.43 -23.80
CA ARG A 240 0.77 3.09 -24.16
C ARG A 240 -0.25 3.58 -23.14
N ASP A 241 -1.30 4.26 -23.61
CA ASP A 241 -2.43 4.71 -22.81
C ASP A 241 -3.75 3.99 -23.15
N ASP A 242 -3.72 3.04 -24.07
CA ASP A 242 -4.91 2.31 -24.52
C ASP A 242 -5.51 1.47 -23.37
N LEU A 243 -4.67 0.85 -22.53
CA LEU A 243 -5.12 0.08 -21.37
C LEU A 243 -5.76 0.96 -20.28
N ASP A 244 -5.44 2.26 -20.24
CA ASP A 244 -6.04 3.22 -19.31
C ASP A 244 -7.44 3.65 -19.77
N LYS A 245 -7.62 3.77 -21.09
CA LYS A 245 -8.84 4.21 -21.78
C LYS A 245 -9.75 3.04 -22.18
N GLN A 246 -9.31 1.81 -21.94
CA GLN A 246 -10.06 0.62 -22.29
C GLN A 246 -11.21 0.36 -21.31
N TYR A 247 -12.43 0.35 -21.87
CA TYR A 247 -13.57 -0.32 -21.25
C TYR A 247 -13.27 -1.81 -21.11
N LEU A 248 -13.14 -2.28 -19.88
CA LEU A 248 -12.77 -3.67 -19.61
C LEU A 248 -14.01 -4.46 -19.19
N GLU A 249 -14.16 -5.63 -19.80
CA GLU A 249 -15.16 -6.63 -19.43
C GLU A 249 -14.45 -7.98 -19.27
N VAL A 250 -14.52 -8.53 -18.06
CA VAL A 250 -13.98 -9.84 -17.70
C VAL A 250 -15.13 -10.72 -17.23
N ARG A 251 -15.35 -11.85 -17.92
CA ARG A 251 -16.42 -12.79 -17.62
C ARG A 251 -15.86 -14.06 -17.00
N GLY A 252 -16.33 -14.37 -15.80
CA GLY A 252 -16.13 -15.67 -15.16
C GLY A 252 -17.36 -16.55 -15.25
N PRO A 253 -17.30 -17.75 -14.65
CA PRO A 253 -18.44 -18.66 -14.59
C PRO A 253 -19.63 -18.10 -13.80
N ARG A 254 -19.38 -17.28 -12.77
CA ARG A 254 -20.43 -16.76 -11.87
C ARG A 254 -20.47 -15.23 -11.77
N VAL A 255 -19.35 -14.57 -12.03
CA VAL A 255 -19.18 -13.12 -11.83
C VAL A 255 -18.74 -12.48 -13.15
N ILE A 256 -19.26 -11.28 -13.40
CA ILE A 256 -18.80 -10.40 -14.48
C ILE A 256 -18.23 -9.14 -13.84
N PHE A 257 -17.05 -8.74 -14.28
CA PHE A 257 -16.39 -7.51 -13.85
C PHE A 257 -16.36 -6.52 -15.02
N TYR A 258 -16.90 -5.32 -14.78
CA TYR A 258 -16.85 -4.20 -15.71
C TYR A 258 -15.97 -3.08 -15.17
N ARG A 259 -15.20 -2.44 -16.05
CA ARG A 259 -14.46 -1.19 -15.76
C ARG A 259 -14.84 -0.13 -16.79
N PRO A 260 -15.89 0.68 -16.52
CA PRO A 260 -16.21 1.81 -17.38
C PRO A 260 -15.11 2.89 -17.32
N VAL A 261 -15.02 3.67 -18.40
CA VAL A 261 -14.06 4.78 -18.55
C VAL A 261 -14.73 6.14 -18.64
N SER A 262 -16.06 6.19 -18.57
CA SER A 262 -16.84 7.43 -18.50
C SER A 262 -18.00 7.31 -17.52
N LEU A 263 -18.46 8.46 -17.01
CA LEU A 263 -19.64 8.52 -16.15
C LEU A 263 -20.89 8.00 -16.87
N SER A 264 -21.05 8.29 -18.17
CA SER A 264 -22.17 7.78 -18.97
C SER A 264 -22.23 6.26 -19.00
N GLN A 265 -21.10 5.58 -19.24
CA GLN A 265 -21.02 4.12 -19.24
C GLN A 265 -21.31 3.54 -17.85
N LEU A 266 -20.83 4.20 -16.79
CA LEU A 266 -21.12 3.77 -15.42
C LEU A 266 -22.63 3.86 -15.12
N LEU A 267 -23.27 4.96 -15.49
CA LEU A 267 -24.70 5.16 -15.28
C LEU A 267 -25.54 4.17 -16.09
N GLU A 268 -25.15 3.89 -17.34
CA GLU A 268 -25.78 2.86 -18.18
C GLU A 268 -25.66 1.47 -17.55
N LEU A 269 -24.46 1.10 -17.05
CA LEU A 269 -24.26 -0.16 -16.34
C LEU A 269 -25.09 -0.25 -15.07
N LYS A 270 -25.23 0.85 -14.32
CA LYS A 270 -26.07 0.90 -13.12
C LYS A 270 -27.57 0.82 -13.44
N ASN A 271 -28.00 1.35 -14.57
CA ASN A 271 -29.38 1.20 -15.05
C ASN A 271 -29.67 -0.24 -15.53
N LEU A 272 -28.72 -0.84 -16.27
CA LEU A 272 -28.83 -2.21 -16.76
C LEU A 272 -28.73 -3.24 -15.62
N TYR A 273 -27.89 -2.97 -14.62
CA TYR A 273 -27.68 -3.81 -13.44
C TYR A 273 -27.85 -2.98 -12.14
N PRO A 274 -29.09 -2.71 -11.71
CA PRO A 274 -29.38 -1.95 -10.49
C PRO A 274 -28.75 -2.54 -9.23
N ASP A 275 -28.64 -3.86 -9.17
CA ASP A 275 -28.02 -4.58 -8.03
C ASP A 275 -26.51 -4.78 -8.17
N ALA A 276 -25.89 -4.33 -9.27
CA ALA A 276 -24.44 -4.46 -9.45
C ALA A 276 -23.69 -3.72 -8.35
N LYS A 277 -22.71 -4.40 -7.76
CA LYS A 277 -21.90 -3.84 -6.68
C LYS A 277 -20.77 -3.01 -7.27
N ILE A 278 -20.70 -1.73 -6.87
CA ILE A 278 -19.57 -0.86 -7.20
C ILE A 278 -18.41 -1.22 -6.29
N ILE A 279 -17.26 -1.54 -6.87
CA ILE A 279 -16.04 -1.89 -6.14
C ILE A 279 -14.87 -0.99 -6.56
N VAL A 280 -14.29 -0.26 -5.61
CA VAL A 280 -13.05 0.51 -5.83
C VAL A 280 -11.86 -0.29 -5.27
N GLY A 281 -11.63 -0.21 -3.95
CA GLY A 281 -10.56 -0.95 -3.28
C GLY A 281 -10.92 -2.38 -2.87
N ASN A 282 -12.20 -2.76 -2.97
CA ASN A 282 -12.71 -4.08 -2.56
C ASN A 282 -12.46 -4.45 -1.07
N THR A 283 -12.19 -3.45 -0.21
CA THR A 283 -11.82 -3.67 1.19
C THR A 283 -13.00 -4.03 2.12
N GLU A 284 -14.24 -3.79 1.69
CA GLU A 284 -15.45 -4.33 2.35
C GLU A 284 -15.98 -5.54 1.57
N VAL A 285 -16.28 -5.36 0.28
CA VAL A 285 -16.91 -6.40 -0.56
C VAL A 285 -16.08 -7.69 -0.59
N GLY A 286 -14.75 -7.59 -0.59
CA GLY A 286 -13.88 -8.76 -0.48
C GLY A 286 -14.08 -9.55 0.83
N VAL A 287 -14.34 -8.85 1.94
CA VAL A 287 -14.65 -9.46 3.24
C VAL A 287 -16.06 -10.05 3.25
N GLU A 288 -17.04 -9.35 2.68
CA GLU A 288 -18.41 -9.85 2.51
C GLU A 288 -18.44 -11.17 1.74
N VAL A 289 -17.73 -11.23 0.61
CA VAL A 289 -17.63 -12.45 -0.21
C VAL A 289 -16.89 -13.54 0.56
N LYS A 290 -15.78 -13.21 1.23
CA LYS A 290 -14.93 -14.22 1.86
C LYS A 290 -15.52 -14.82 3.14
N PHE A 291 -16.13 -13.99 3.99
CA PHE A 291 -16.55 -14.38 5.35
C PHE A 291 -18.06 -14.34 5.57
N LYS A 292 -18.81 -13.53 4.80
CA LYS A 292 -20.28 -13.47 4.87
C LYS A 292 -20.97 -14.31 3.77
N ASN A 293 -20.18 -15.03 2.96
CA ASN A 293 -20.64 -15.91 1.86
C ASN A 293 -21.57 -15.19 0.86
N GLN A 294 -21.37 -13.88 0.68
CA GLN A 294 -22.12 -13.08 -0.29
C GLN A 294 -21.60 -13.34 -1.70
N VAL A 295 -22.49 -13.31 -2.69
CA VAL A 295 -22.14 -13.46 -4.10
C VAL A 295 -22.71 -12.28 -4.87
N TYR A 296 -21.83 -11.54 -5.56
CA TYR A 296 -22.20 -10.41 -6.39
C TYR A 296 -21.95 -10.77 -7.86
N PRO A 297 -22.99 -11.12 -8.64
CA PRO A 297 -22.82 -11.59 -10.01
C PRO A 297 -22.26 -10.52 -10.96
N VAL A 298 -22.46 -9.24 -10.64
CA VAL A 298 -21.96 -8.12 -11.44
C VAL A 298 -21.21 -7.15 -10.54
N LEU A 299 -19.94 -6.91 -10.90
CA LEU A 299 -19.04 -5.98 -10.24
C LEU A 299 -18.70 -4.84 -11.21
N ILE A 300 -18.73 -3.60 -10.73
CA ILE A 300 -18.38 -2.42 -11.53
C ILE A 300 -17.26 -1.66 -10.83
N ASN A 301 -16.13 -1.47 -11.51
CA ASN A 301 -14.98 -0.73 -11.01
C ASN A 301 -14.87 0.63 -11.71
N PRO A 302 -15.20 1.75 -11.04
CA PRO A 302 -15.24 3.07 -11.68
C PRO A 302 -13.91 3.84 -11.61
N THR A 303 -12.79 3.17 -11.37
CA THR A 303 -11.49 3.84 -11.13
C THR A 303 -10.92 4.57 -12.34
N LYS A 304 -11.48 4.36 -13.53
CA LYS A 304 -11.14 5.09 -14.76
C LYS A 304 -12.15 6.17 -15.14
N VAL A 305 -13.14 6.43 -14.29
CA VAL A 305 -14.11 7.53 -14.46
C VAL A 305 -13.53 8.79 -13.80
N GLU A 306 -13.19 9.79 -14.61
CA GLU A 306 -12.49 11.01 -14.17
C GLU A 306 -13.25 11.75 -13.06
N GLU A 307 -14.56 11.93 -13.21
CA GLU A 307 -15.40 12.66 -12.26
C GLU A 307 -15.32 12.03 -10.85
N LEU A 308 -15.23 10.71 -10.77
CA LEU A 308 -15.15 9.96 -9.52
C LEU A 308 -13.75 9.89 -8.93
N THR A 309 -12.71 10.26 -9.67
CA THR A 309 -11.32 10.27 -9.20
C THR A 309 -10.76 11.68 -9.01
N SER A 310 -11.52 12.70 -9.43
CA SER A 310 -11.14 14.10 -9.34
C SER A 310 -11.10 14.63 -7.90
N VAL A 311 -10.23 15.62 -7.67
CA VAL A 311 -10.15 16.39 -6.43
C VAL A 311 -10.18 17.86 -6.80
N GLN A 312 -11.16 18.61 -6.29
CA GLN A 312 -11.34 20.03 -6.61
C GLN A 312 -11.34 20.86 -5.34
N VAL A 313 -10.30 21.67 -5.15
CA VAL A 313 -10.23 22.64 -4.05
C VAL A 313 -10.99 23.89 -4.48
N LYS A 314 -11.99 24.28 -3.70
CA LYS A 314 -12.81 25.48 -3.90
C LYS A 314 -12.64 26.43 -2.71
N GLU A 315 -13.16 27.65 -2.85
CA GLU A 315 -13.17 28.62 -1.74
C GLU A 315 -14.00 28.13 -0.55
N THR A 316 -15.10 27.42 -0.81
CA THR A 316 -16.04 26.93 0.21
C THR A 316 -15.67 25.56 0.81
N GLY A 317 -14.66 24.86 0.29
CA GLY A 317 -14.29 23.52 0.73
C GLY A 317 -13.63 22.70 -0.37
N ILE A 318 -13.58 21.38 -0.19
CA ILE A 318 -12.96 20.45 -1.15
C ILE A 318 -14.01 19.46 -1.63
N VAL A 319 -14.09 19.25 -2.94
CA VAL A 319 -14.93 18.22 -3.54
C VAL A 319 -14.04 17.04 -3.92
N PHE A 320 -14.28 15.90 -3.28
CA PHE A 320 -13.63 14.63 -3.60
C PHE A 320 -14.57 13.76 -4.42
N GLY A 321 -14.07 13.24 -5.54
CA GLY A 321 -14.74 12.16 -6.26
C GLY A 321 -14.86 10.90 -5.39
N ALA A 322 -15.94 10.14 -5.56
CA ALA A 322 -16.25 9.02 -4.65
C ALA A 322 -15.24 7.85 -4.72
N SER A 323 -14.42 7.77 -5.78
CA SER A 323 -13.34 6.79 -5.96
C SER A 323 -11.97 7.31 -5.50
N VAL A 324 -11.89 8.52 -4.94
CA VAL A 324 -10.65 9.04 -4.35
C VAL A 324 -10.27 8.16 -3.15
N THR A 325 -9.03 7.66 -3.18
CA THR A 325 -8.47 6.82 -2.11
C THR A 325 -8.27 7.62 -0.82
N LEU A 326 -8.35 6.95 0.33
CA LEU A 326 -8.12 7.59 1.63
C LEU A 326 -6.71 8.19 1.74
N THR A 327 -5.71 7.59 1.10
CA THR A 327 -4.36 8.20 1.03
C THR A 327 -4.35 9.50 0.22
N THR A 328 -5.07 9.57 -0.91
CA THR A 328 -5.15 10.83 -1.68
C THR A 328 -5.94 11.90 -0.93
N LEU A 329 -6.97 11.49 -0.19
CA LEU A 329 -7.69 12.38 0.72
C LEU A 329 -6.76 12.90 1.81
N GLU A 330 -6.03 12.02 2.51
CA GLU A 330 -5.03 12.34 3.53
C GLU A 330 -3.98 13.34 3.02
N ASP A 331 -3.35 13.06 1.87
CA ASP A 331 -2.34 13.94 1.26
C ASP A 331 -2.91 15.33 0.92
N THR A 332 -4.15 15.38 0.43
CA THR A 332 -4.83 16.64 0.08
C THR A 332 -5.11 17.44 1.35
N LEU A 333 -5.65 16.80 2.40
CA LEU A 333 -5.97 17.47 3.66
C LEU A 333 -4.70 17.99 4.35
N HIS A 334 -3.61 17.22 4.36
CA HIS A 334 -2.33 17.69 4.88
C HIS A 334 -1.82 18.93 4.13
N THR A 335 -1.92 18.94 2.80
CA THR A 335 -1.53 20.09 1.99
C THR A 335 -2.34 21.32 2.38
N GLU A 336 -3.66 21.19 2.50
CA GLU A 336 -4.56 22.30 2.82
C GLU A 336 -4.38 22.81 4.26
N VAL A 337 -4.16 21.92 5.24
CA VAL A 337 -3.86 22.29 6.63
C VAL A 337 -2.57 23.10 6.75
N ASN A 338 -1.56 22.80 5.92
CA ASN A 338 -0.27 23.49 5.95
C ASN A 338 -0.31 24.89 5.32
N ILE A 339 -1.25 25.15 4.41
CA ILE A 339 -1.32 26.43 3.67
C ILE A 339 -2.44 27.36 4.15
N LYS A 340 -3.53 26.82 4.73
CA LYS A 340 -4.69 27.61 5.17
C LYS A 340 -4.68 27.86 6.67
N PRO A 341 -5.31 28.96 7.14
CA PRO A 341 -5.47 29.22 8.57
C PRO A 341 -6.25 28.12 9.28
N GLU A 342 -5.90 27.86 10.55
CA GLU A 342 -6.49 26.80 11.38
C GLU A 342 -8.03 26.84 11.41
N TYR A 343 -8.63 28.03 11.47
CA TYR A 343 -10.09 28.17 11.55
C TYR A 343 -10.82 27.62 10.30
N GLN A 344 -10.15 27.53 9.15
CA GLN A 344 -10.71 26.97 7.91
C GLN A 344 -10.49 25.46 7.79
N THR A 345 -9.58 24.88 8.58
CA THR A 345 -9.10 23.50 8.39
C THR A 345 -9.40 22.59 9.59
N ARG A 346 -10.18 23.06 10.58
CA ARG A 346 -10.52 22.29 11.80
C ARG A 346 -11.11 20.90 11.48
N VAL A 347 -11.99 20.81 10.50
CA VAL A 347 -12.59 19.53 10.06
C VAL A 347 -11.52 18.64 9.40
N PHE A 348 -10.62 19.23 8.62
CA PHE A 348 -9.53 18.49 7.96
C PHE A 348 -8.59 17.89 8.99
N SER A 349 -8.19 18.67 9.99
CA SER A 349 -7.35 18.20 11.10
C SER A 349 -8.02 17.06 11.89
N ALA A 350 -9.33 17.15 12.16
CA ALA A 350 -10.06 16.07 12.83
C ALA A 350 -10.10 14.77 12.00
N ILE A 351 -10.29 14.88 10.68
CA ILE A 351 -10.23 13.73 9.78
C ILE A 351 -8.82 13.11 9.77
N LEU A 352 -7.78 13.94 9.69
CA LEU A 352 -6.39 13.47 9.72
C LEU A 352 -6.05 12.75 11.03
N GLU A 353 -6.55 13.25 12.17
CA GLU A 353 -6.37 12.61 13.46
C GLU A 353 -7.00 11.21 13.52
N MET A 354 -8.20 11.04 12.93
CA MET A 354 -8.82 9.72 12.82
C MET A 354 -8.05 8.80 11.85
N LEU A 355 -7.64 9.31 10.69
CA LEU A 355 -6.93 8.53 9.67
C LEU A 355 -5.58 7.99 10.16
N ARG A 356 -4.94 8.67 11.11
CA ARG A 356 -3.70 8.22 11.76
C ARG A 356 -3.80 6.81 12.34
N TRP A 357 -4.96 6.45 12.88
CA TRP A 357 -5.22 5.13 13.47
C TRP A 357 -6.07 4.23 12.57
N PHE A 358 -6.45 4.72 11.39
CA PHE A 358 -7.29 4.00 10.45
C PHE A 358 -6.48 3.06 9.57
N ALA A 359 -6.51 1.77 9.93
CA ALA A 359 -5.94 0.67 9.16
C ALA A 359 -4.46 0.88 8.75
N GLY A 360 -3.95 -0.03 7.91
CA GLY A 360 -2.62 0.11 7.31
C GLY A 360 -2.59 0.99 6.06
N LYS A 361 -1.40 1.46 5.66
CA LYS A 361 -1.20 2.18 4.39
C LYS A 361 -1.73 1.39 3.19
N GLN A 362 -1.60 0.05 3.22
CA GLN A 362 -2.10 -0.86 2.19
C GLN A 362 -3.61 -0.75 1.96
N ILE A 363 -4.38 -0.60 3.04
CA ILE A 363 -5.82 -0.40 2.99
C ILE A 363 -6.13 1.02 2.53
N ARG A 364 -5.50 2.06 3.13
CA ARG A 364 -5.74 3.46 2.75
C ARG A 364 -5.41 3.76 1.28
N ASN A 365 -4.44 3.07 0.69
CA ASN A 365 -4.06 3.17 -0.72
C ASN A 365 -5.13 2.67 -1.70
N THR A 366 -6.12 1.90 -1.24
CA THR A 366 -7.14 1.28 -2.10
C THR A 366 -8.57 1.61 -1.66
N ALA A 367 -8.82 1.72 -0.35
CA ALA A 367 -10.09 2.15 0.20
C ALA A 367 -10.41 3.56 -0.29
N ALA A 368 -11.64 3.76 -0.77
CA ALA A 368 -12.10 5.03 -1.30
C ALA A 368 -13.13 5.68 -0.38
N ILE A 369 -13.17 7.02 -0.38
CA ILE A 369 -14.06 7.80 0.48
C ILE A 369 -15.54 7.46 0.26
N GLY A 370 -15.97 7.33 -1.00
CA GLY A 370 -17.34 6.93 -1.32
C GLY A 370 -17.66 5.51 -0.87
N GLY A 371 -16.68 4.61 -0.94
CA GLY A 371 -16.83 3.25 -0.40
C GLY A 371 -17.01 3.26 1.13
N ASN A 372 -16.21 4.05 1.85
CA ASN A 372 -16.33 4.17 3.31
C ASN A 372 -17.69 4.75 3.74
N ILE A 373 -18.20 5.76 3.02
CA ILE A 373 -19.52 6.35 3.26
C ILE A 373 -20.63 5.34 2.97
N MET A 374 -20.66 4.78 1.76
CA MET A 374 -21.75 3.93 1.28
C MET A 374 -21.78 2.54 1.92
N THR A 375 -20.68 2.09 2.53
CA THR A 375 -20.69 0.87 3.37
C THR A 375 -21.65 1.03 4.55
N GLY A 376 -21.86 2.26 5.04
CA GLY A 376 -22.82 2.52 6.11
C GLY A 376 -22.50 1.78 7.41
N SER A 377 -21.22 1.47 7.66
CA SER A 377 -20.80 0.75 8.86
C SER A 377 -21.19 1.53 10.13
N PRO A 378 -21.81 0.89 11.13
CA PRO A 378 -22.14 1.53 12.41
C PRO A 378 -20.92 2.06 13.17
N ILE A 379 -19.73 1.59 12.83
CA ILE A 379 -18.44 1.95 13.44
C ILE A 379 -17.50 2.64 12.45
N SER A 380 -18.03 3.29 11.40
CA SER A 380 -17.18 4.11 10.52
C SER A 380 -16.62 5.30 11.29
N ASP A 381 -15.29 5.49 11.23
CA ASP A 381 -14.63 6.63 11.87
C ASP A 381 -14.87 7.95 11.13
N LEU A 382 -15.09 7.90 9.81
CA LEU A 382 -15.25 9.12 8.99
C LEU A 382 -16.70 9.61 8.92
N ASN A 383 -17.69 8.71 8.94
CA ASN A 383 -19.10 9.10 8.79
C ASN A 383 -19.57 10.07 9.89
N PRO A 384 -19.25 9.87 11.18
CA PRO A 384 -19.61 10.83 12.23
C PRO A 384 -19.02 12.22 11.99
N LEU A 385 -17.76 12.31 11.55
CA LEU A 385 -17.11 13.58 11.24
C LEU A 385 -17.76 14.28 10.05
N LEU A 386 -18.00 13.54 8.97
CA LEU A 386 -18.63 14.07 7.76
C LEU A 386 -20.06 14.56 8.03
N MET A 387 -20.81 13.81 8.85
CA MET A 387 -22.16 14.17 9.30
C MET A 387 -22.14 15.43 10.16
N ALA A 388 -21.25 15.50 11.16
CA ALA A 388 -21.10 16.67 12.02
C ALA A 388 -20.66 17.93 11.25
N ALA A 389 -19.86 17.76 10.20
CA ALA A 389 -19.44 18.85 9.32
C ALA A 389 -20.51 19.29 8.31
N GLY A 390 -21.66 18.62 8.24
CA GLY A 390 -22.71 18.93 7.25
C GLY A 390 -22.25 18.69 5.81
N SER A 391 -21.43 17.66 5.58
CA SER A 391 -20.88 17.35 4.26
C SER A 391 -21.99 17.02 3.25
N ILE A 392 -21.84 17.50 2.01
CA ILE A 392 -22.84 17.35 0.95
C ILE A 392 -22.46 16.17 0.05
N LEU A 393 -23.42 15.29 -0.22
CA LEU A 393 -23.28 14.21 -1.20
C LEU A 393 -24.00 14.59 -2.49
N THR A 394 -23.29 14.53 -3.62
CA THR A 394 -23.88 14.68 -4.95
C THR A 394 -24.12 13.31 -5.55
N LEU A 395 -25.36 13.03 -5.91
CA LEU A 395 -25.80 11.74 -6.45
C LEU A 395 -26.19 11.90 -7.93
N HIS A 396 -25.87 10.90 -8.73
CA HIS A 396 -26.15 10.87 -10.16
C HIS A 396 -26.87 9.58 -10.55
N SER A 397 -27.85 9.70 -11.44
CA SER A 397 -28.62 8.60 -12.03
C SER A 397 -28.88 8.91 -13.51
N GLN A 398 -29.14 7.87 -14.31
CA GLN A 398 -29.51 8.05 -15.72
C GLN A 398 -30.91 8.68 -15.88
N GLU A 399 -31.82 8.38 -14.96
CA GLU A 399 -33.14 9.01 -14.89
C GLU A 399 -33.12 10.21 -13.93
N ALA A 400 -33.69 11.34 -14.37
CA ALA A 400 -33.96 12.49 -13.52
C ALA A 400 -35.19 12.22 -12.62
N HIS A 401 -35.12 11.20 -11.77
CA HIS A 401 -36.22 10.90 -10.84
C HIS A 401 -35.80 11.21 -9.40
N GLY A 402 -36.25 12.38 -8.94
CA GLY A 402 -36.22 12.80 -7.55
C GLY A 402 -37.23 12.05 -6.69
N LYS A 403 -37.11 10.72 -6.63
CA LYS A 403 -37.74 9.89 -5.59
C LYS A 403 -36.75 8.81 -5.19
N TRP A 404 -36.12 9.07 -4.05
CA TRP A 404 -35.27 8.15 -3.28
C TRP A 404 -36.15 7.21 -2.46
#